data_AF-A0A2M7DWD1-F1
#
_entry.id   AF-A0A2M7DWD1-F1
#
_cell.length_a   1.000
_cell.length_b   1.000
_cell.length_c   1.000
_cell.angle_alpha   90.00
_cell.angle_beta   90.00
_cell.angle_gamma   90.00
#
_symmetry.space_group_name_H-M   'P 1'
#
loop_
_entity.id
_entity.type
_entity.pdbx_description
1 polymer ?
#
loop_
_entity_poly.entity_id
_entity_poly.type
_entity_poly.pdbx_seq_one_letter_code
_entity_poly.pdbx_strand_id
1 'polypeptide(L)'
;MRKFILITSVPIIFLITSVPIISFAIEKESFYSAQSNREAQVVRGEILVKFKSGVSQSKKMSILSDSNAYKKDEISKLKIERIKLPVGMSVQEAVEYYRNLPEVEFAEPNYIRKAFATPNDTSYNQQWGLSKIYAEDAWDKVTVSSAIIVAVIDSGVWL
;
A
#
# COMPACT_ATOMS: atom_id res chain seq x y z
N MET A 1 29.76 -68.03 20.33
CA MET A 1 30.23 -66.93 19.45
C MET A 1 29.17 -65.83 19.42
N ARG A 2 29.30 -64.78 20.24
CA ARG A 2 28.37 -63.62 20.27
C ARG A 2 29.03 -62.46 19.52
N LYS A 3 28.43 -61.99 18.43
CA LYS A 3 28.90 -60.85 17.64
C LYS A 3 28.40 -59.55 18.27
N PHE A 4 29.32 -58.66 18.63
CA PHE A 4 29.03 -57.27 19.02
C PHE A 4 28.91 -56.43 17.73
N ILE A 5 27.81 -55.69 17.59
CA ILE A 5 27.64 -54.68 16.54
C ILE A 5 27.83 -53.31 17.21
N LEU A 6 28.91 -52.62 16.84
CA LEU A 6 29.16 -51.23 17.22
C LEU A 6 28.40 -50.31 16.26
N ILE A 7 27.44 -49.55 16.78
CA ILE A 7 26.75 -48.49 16.05
C ILE A 7 27.53 -47.19 16.32
N THR A 8 28.29 -46.71 15.34
CA THR A 8 28.91 -45.38 15.39
C THR A 8 27.87 -44.33 15.00
N SER A 9 27.45 -43.51 15.96
CA SER A 9 26.56 -42.37 15.70
C SER A 9 27.36 -41.23 15.07
N VAL A 10 26.98 -40.81 13.85
CA VAL A 10 27.50 -39.60 13.21
C VAL A 10 26.54 -38.46 13.52
N PRO A 11 26.97 -37.40 14.23
CA PRO A 11 26.09 -36.26 14.50
C PRO A 11 25.87 -35.46 13.20
N ILE A 12 24.61 -35.36 12.78
CA ILE A 12 24.18 -34.47 11.69
C ILE A 12 24.18 -33.04 12.26
N ILE A 13 25.15 -32.24 11.86
CA ILE A 13 25.20 -30.80 12.14
C ILE A 13 24.24 -30.12 11.16
N PHE A 14 23.09 -29.66 11.65
CA PHE A 14 22.22 -28.75 10.91
C PHE A 14 22.85 -27.36 10.89
N LEU A 15 23.49 -27.01 9.76
CA LEU A 15 23.94 -25.66 9.48
C LEU A 15 22.71 -24.83 9.09
N ILE A 16 22.18 -24.03 10.03
CA ILE A 16 21.10 -23.07 9.74
C ILE A 16 21.73 -21.93 8.94
N THR A 17 21.67 -22.01 7.61
CA THR A 17 21.94 -20.85 6.76
C THR A 17 20.74 -19.93 6.87
N SER A 18 20.87 -18.90 7.71
CA SER A 18 19.94 -17.78 7.74
C SER A 18 19.89 -17.15 6.35
N VAL A 19 18.88 -17.49 5.55
CA VAL A 19 18.54 -16.71 4.36
C VAL A 19 17.98 -15.39 4.88
N PRO A 20 18.64 -14.24 4.68
CA PRO A 20 18.05 -12.96 5.06
C PRO A 20 16.75 -12.81 4.28
N ILE A 21 15.63 -12.81 5.01
CA ILE A 21 14.35 -12.37 4.48
C ILE A 21 14.59 -10.91 4.09
N ILE A 22 14.75 -10.64 2.79
CA ILE A 22 14.76 -9.28 2.27
C ILE A 22 13.35 -8.75 2.53
N SER A 23 13.18 -8.10 3.67
CA SER A 23 11.97 -7.38 3.99
C SER A 23 11.85 -6.28 2.96
N PHE A 24 10.88 -6.40 2.04
CA PHE A 24 10.41 -5.29 1.21
C PHE A 24 9.69 -4.28 2.12
N ALA A 25 10.42 -3.71 3.07
CA ALA A 25 9.91 -2.64 3.91
C ALA A 25 9.77 -1.40 3.05
N ILE A 26 8.59 -0.78 3.08
CA ILE A 26 8.38 0.55 2.51
C ILE A 26 9.31 1.51 3.25
N GLU A 27 10.36 1.98 2.58
CA GLU A 27 11.19 3.07 3.09
C GLU A 27 10.35 4.32 3.25
N LYS A 28 10.48 4.96 4.42
CA LYS A 28 9.64 6.10 4.80
C LYS A 28 10.46 7.38 4.77
N GLU A 29 9.78 8.47 4.43
CA GLU A 29 10.29 9.83 4.49
C GLU A 29 9.27 10.70 5.24
N SER A 30 9.75 11.67 6.02
CA SER A 30 8.90 12.69 6.63
C SER A 30 8.58 13.77 5.58
N PHE A 31 7.31 14.09 5.44
CA PHE A 31 6.83 15.13 4.53
C PHE A 31 6.01 16.15 5.31
N TYR A 32 6.30 17.43 5.13
CA TYR A 32 5.53 18.49 5.76
C TYR A 32 4.41 18.95 4.82
N SER A 33 3.16 18.73 5.22
CA SER A 33 2.00 19.19 4.47
C SER A 33 1.61 20.58 4.91
N ALA A 34 1.87 21.57 4.06
CA ALA A 34 1.43 22.95 4.28
C ALA A 34 -0.10 23.06 4.43
N GLN A 35 -0.87 22.22 3.71
CA GLN A 35 -2.33 22.24 3.74
C GLN A 35 -2.91 21.86 5.10
N SER A 36 -2.30 20.89 5.79
CA SER A 36 -2.77 20.42 7.10
C SER A 36 -1.94 20.95 8.27
N ASN A 37 -0.85 21.67 7.99
CA ASN A 37 0.15 22.10 8.96
C ASN A 37 0.63 20.94 9.86
N ARG A 38 0.91 19.79 9.26
CA ARG A 38 1.33 18.56 9.95
C ARG A 38 2.36 17.79 9.15
N GLU A 39 3.22 17.06 9.87
CA GLU A 39 4.07 16.04 9.29
C GLU A 39 3.29 14.76 8.99
N ALA A 40 3.63 14.12 7.88
CA ALA A 40 3.09 12.84 7.46
C ALA A 40 4.22 11.90 7.03
N GLN A 41 4.00 10.59 7.19
CA GLN A 41 4.88 9.57 6.62
C GLN A 41 4.48 9.32 5.17
N VAL A 42 5.46 9.37 4.28
CA VAL A 42 5.29 9.13 2.84
C VAL A 42 6.28 8.06 2.39
N VAL A 43 6.01 7.45 1.24
CA VAL A 43 6.94 6.49 0.63
C VAL A 43 8.14 7.25 0.09
N ARG A 44 9.34 6.88 0.56
CA ARG A 44 10.60 7.52 0.16
C ARG A 44 10.82 7.41 -1.35
N GLY A 45 11.13 8.54 -1.97
CA GLY A 45 11.44 8.62 -3.38
C GLY A 45 10.25 8.27 -4.29
N GLU A 46 9.00 8.51 -3.86
CA GLU A 46 7.82 8.31 -4.69
C GLU A 46 6.79 9.43 -4.55
N ILE A 47 6.24 9.82 -5.69
CA ILE A 47 5.12 10.78 -5.78
C ILE A 47 4.02 10.23 -6.69
N LEU A 48 2.83 10.79 -6.54
CA LEU A 48 1.69 10.59 -7.43
C LEU A 48 1.51 11.84 -8.27
N VAL A 49 1.44 11.68 -9.59
CA VAL A 49 1.27 12.77 -10.53
C VAL A 49 0.11 12.50 -11.46
N LYS A 50 -0.76 13.49 -11.62
CA LYS A 50 -1.75 13.51 -12.67
C LYS A 50 -1.38 14.58 -13.68
N PHE A 51 -1.15 14.16 -14.92
CA PHE A 51 -0.96 15.09 -16.04
C PHE A 51 -2.31 15.59 -16.57
N LYS A 52 -2.33 16.82 -17.07
CA LYS A 52 -3.51 17.40 -17.73
C LYS A 52 -3.92 16.56 -18.94
N SER A 53 -5.20 16.61 -19.28
CA SER A 53 -5.70 15.97 -20.49
C SER A 53 -5.00 16.52 -21.74
N GLY A 54 -4.61 15.63 -22.66
CA GLY A 54 -3.99 16.00 -23.94
C GLY A 54 -2.45 16.01 -23.93
N VAL A 55 -1.80 15.88 -22.77
CA VAL A 55 -0.34 15.72 -22.70
C VAL A 55 0.04 14.37 -23.34
N SER A 56 0.87 14.42 -24.38
CA SER A 56 1.31 13.23 -25.10
C SER A 56 2.24 12.36 -24.24
N GLN A 57 2.28 11.05 -24.53
CA GLN A 57 3.18 10.13 -23.84
C GLN A 57 4.65 10.51 -24.02
N SER A 58 5.04 11.01 -25.20
CA SER A 58 6.39 11.51 -25.46
C SER A 58 6.75 12.71 -24.57
N LYS A 59 5.80 13.64 -24.37
CA LYS A 59 6.02 14.80 -23.50
C LYS A 59 6.14 14.39 -22.04
N LYS A 60 5.30 13.46 -21.57
CA LYS A 60 5.44 12.88 -20.22
C LYS A 60 6.80 12.22 -20.03
N MET A 61 7.24 11.41 -21.00
CA MET A 61 8.53 10.75 -20.96
C MET A 61 9.69 11.77 -20.90
N SER A 62 9.61 12.87 -21.67
CA SER A 62 10.58 13.97 -21.57
C SER A 62 10.65 14.55 -20.16
N ILE A 63 9.51 14.87 -19.54
CA ILE A 63 9.45 15.43 -18.17
C ILE A 63 10.07 14.45 -17.15
N LEU A 64 9.79 13.16 -17.29
CA LEU A 64 10.38 12.12 -16.44
C LEU A 64 11.90 12.07 -16.62
N SER A 65 12.39 12.08 -17.86
CA SER A 65 13.82 12.10 -18.17
C SER A 65 14.52 13.36 -17.65
N ASP A 66 13.91 14.53 -17.79
CA ASP A 66 14.47 15.81 -17.32
C ASP A 66 14.68 15.83 -15.80
N SER A 67 13.85 15.07 -15.06
CA SER A 67 13.96 14.90 -13.61
C SER A 67 14.68 13.62 -13.18
N ASN A 68 15.25 12.85 -14.12
CA ASN A 68 15.83 11.52 -13.89
C ASN A 68 14.89 10.56 -13.14
N ALA A 69 13.59 10.74 -13.30
CA ALA A 69 12.54 9.95 -12.70
C ALA A 69 11.98 8.93 -13.72
N TYR A 70 11.21 7.95 -13.24
CA TYR A 70 10.51 7.01 -14.12
C TYR A 70 9.15 6.61 -13.58
N LYS A 71 8.24 6.24 -14.47
CA LYS A 71 6.92 5.71 -14.10
C LYS A 71 7.08 4.30 -13.52
N LYS A 72 6.71 4.15 -12.25
CA LYS A 72 6.71 2.86 -11.55
C LYS A 72 5.40 2.10 -11.76
N ASP A 73 4.27 2.79 -11.72
CA ASP A 73 2.94 2.20 -11.87
C ASP A 73 1.89 3.27 -12.27
N GLU A 74 0.65 2.87 -12.55
CA GLU A 74 -0.45 3.77 -12.93
C GLU A 74 -1.82 3.31 -12.42
N ILE A 75 -2.53 4.20 -11.74
CA ILE A 75 -3.95 4.03 -11.42
C ILE A 75 -4.76 4.44 -12.66
N SER A 76 -4.85 3.51 -13.61
CA SER A 76 -5.33 3.78 -14.98
C SER A 76 -6.70 4.46 -15.04
N LYS A 77 -7.65 4.07 -14.17
CA LYS A 77 -9.00 4.67 -14.14
C LYS A 77 -8.99 6.15 -13.75
N LEU A 78 -8.01 6.57 -12.93
CA LEU A 78 -7.84 7.94 -12.48
C LEU A 78 -6.79 8.72 -13.28
N LYS A 79 -6.03 8.02 -14.15
CA LYS A 79 -4.90 8.55 -14.92
C LYS A 79 -3.82 9.18 -14.03
N ILE A 80 -3.57 8.54 -12.88
CA ILE A 80 -2.55 8.95 -11.92
C ILE A 80 -1.35 8.04 -12.07
N GLU A 81 -0.19 8.63 -12.32
CA GLU A 81 1.09 7.93 -12.46
C GLU A 81 1.83 7.94 -11.11
N ARG A 82 2.26 6.77 -10.67
CA ARG A 82 3.18 6.62 -9.54
C ARG A 82 4.59 6.74 -10.08
N ILE A 83 5.27 7.83 -9.73
CA ILE A 83 6.62 8.14 -10.22
C ILE A 83 7.63 7.77 -9.15
N LYS A 84 8.69 7.06 -9.56
CA LYS A 84 9.89 6.83 -8.74
C LYS A 84 10.92 7.91 -9.04
N LEU A 85 11.41 8.54 -7.97
CA LEU A 85 12.38 9.63 -8.01
C LEU A 85 13.83 9.11 -8.06
N PRO A 86 14.78 9.90 -8.61
CA PRO A 86 16.19 9.59 -8.52
C PRO A 86 16.70 9.62 -7.08
N VAL A 87 17.82 8.94 -6.83
CA VAL A 87 18.50 9.02 -5.53
C VAL A 87 18.95 10.45 -5.27
N GLY A 88 18.68 10.96 -4.08
CA GLY A 88 19.10 12.30 -3.64
C GLY A 88 18.05 13.39 -3.81
N MET A 89 16.99 13.16 -4.60
CA MET A 89 15.83 14.07 -4.65
C MET A 89 14.83 13.72 -3.55
N SER A 90 14.50 14.68 -2.71
CA SER A 90 13.45 14.50 -1.68
C SER A 90 12.06 14.51 -2.31
N VAL A 91 11.10 13.92 -1.60
CA VAL A 91 9.69 13.95 -2.00
C VAL A 91 9.15 15.38 -1.99
N GLN A 92 9.60 16.21 -1.05
CA GLN A 92 9.22 17.62 -0.96
C GLN A 92 9.62 18.39 -2.23
N GLU A 93 10.91 18.32 -2.59
CA GLU A 93 11.45 18.97 -3.79
C GLU A 93 10.76 18.49 -5.06
N ALA A 94 10.52 17.18 -5.18
CA ALA A 94 9.85 16.62 -6.35
C ALA A 94 8.40 17.10 -6.47
N VAL A 95 7.63 17.11 -5.38
CA VAL A 95 6.25 17.61 -5.40
C VAL A 95 6.23 19.08 -5.82
N GLU A 96 7.14 19.89 -5.32
CA GLU A 96 7.26 21.31 -5.70
C GLU A 96 7.65 21.48 -7.17
N TYR A 97 8.62 20.70 -7.66
CA TYR A 97 9.02 20.71 -9.07
C TYR A 97 7.84 20.36 -9.99
N TYR A 98 7.18 19.22 -9.76
CA TYR A 98 6.10 18.76 -10.64
C TYR A 98 4.86 19.68 -10.59
N ARG A 99 4.53 20.25 -9.43
CA ARG A 99 3.40 21.21 -9.30
C ARG A 99 3.59 22.48 -10.14
N ASN A 100 4.84 22.87 -10.40
CA ASN A 100 5.16 24.05 -11.18
C ASN A 100 5.17 23.79 -12.70
N LEU A 101 5.00 22.54 -13.15
CA LEU A 101 4.96 22.21 -14.57
C LEU A 101 3.58 22.50 -15.17
N PRO A 102 3.49 23.20 -16.32
CA PRO A 102 2.22 23.52 -16.94
C PRO A 102 1.46 22.29 -17.46
N GLU A 103 2.13 21.16 -17.70
CA GLU A 103 1.54 19.90 -18.11
C GLU A 103 0.91 19.11 -16.96
N VAL A 104 1.22 19.46 -15.70
CA VAL A 104 0.78 18.73 -14.51
C VAL A 104 -0.51 19.35 -13.97
N GLU A 105 -1.52 18.50 -13.73
CA GLU A 105 -2.78 18.88 -13.09
C GLU A 105 -2.60 18.90 -11.56
N PHE A 106 -1.97 17.87 -11.00
CA PHE A 106 -1.50 17.87 -9.62
C PHE A 106 -0.31 16.93 -9.43
N ALA A 107 0.48 17.21 -8.39
CA ALA A 107 1.45 16.30 -7.82
C ALA A 107 1.33 16.26 -6.30
N GLU A 108 1.41 15.08 -5.72
CA GLU A 108 1.33 14.85 -4.27
C GLU A 108 2.24 13.70 -3.84
N PRO A 109 2.64 13.65 -2.57
CA PRO A 109 3.45 12.52 -2.11
C PRO A 109 2.61 11.25 -2.03
N ASN A 110 3.25 10.09 -2.19
CA ASN A 110 2.61 8.81 -1.93
C ASN A 110 2.50 8.58 -0.41
N TYR A 111 1.40 9.01 0.19
CA TYR A 111 1.21 8.92 1.64
C TYR A 111 1.07 7.48 2.15
N ILE A 112 1.71 7.19 3.29
CA ILE A 112 1.51 5.94 4.02
C ILE A 112 0.30 6.09 4.94
N ARG A 113 -0.70 5.23 4.75
CA ARG A 113 -1.84 5.08 5.66
C ARG A 113 -1.70 3.78 6.45
N LYS A 114 -2.25 3.79 7.66
CA LYS A 114 -2.33 2.61 8.53
C LYS A 114 -3.80 2.34 8.79
N ALA A 115 -4.19 1.06 8.76
CA ALA A 115 -5.50 0.67 9.26
C ALA A 115 -5.61 1.08 10.74
N PHE A 116 -6.75 1.60 11.13
CA PHE A 116 -7.08 1.77 12.55
C PHE A 116 -7.37 0.38 13.10
N ALA A 117 -6.46 -0.18 13.89
CA ALA A 117 -6.62 -1.52 14.43
C ALA A 117 -7.34 -1.48 15.78
N THR A 118 -8.47 -2.18 15.90
CA THR A 118 -8.93 -2.80 17.15
C THR A 118 -9.73 -4.07 16.82
N PRO A 119 -9.17 -5.29 16.97
CA PRO A 119 -9.88 -6.57 16.82
C PRO A 119 -10.50 -7.02 18.18
N ASN A 120 -11.42 -7.98 18.38
CA ASN A 120 -12.06 -9.09 17.65
C ASN A 120 -13.36 -9.46 18.41
N ASP A 121 -14.47 -9.80 17.74
CA ASP A 121 -15.79 -9.90 18.41
C ASP A 121 -16.29 -11.35 18.64
N THR A 122 -16.39 -11.75 19.91
CA THR A 122 -16.97 -13.04 20.37
C THR A 122 -18.43 -12.92 20.82
N SER A 123 -19.01 -11.73 20.79
CA SER A 123 -20.13 -11.32 21.64
C SER A 123 -21.32 -10.81 20.84
N TYR A 124 -21.70 -11.49 19.75
CA TYR A 124 -22.82 -11.09 18.90
C TYR A 124 -24.09 -10.68 19.67
N ASN A 125 -24.44 -11.37 20.76
CA ASN A 125 -25.60 -11.04 21.61
C ASN A 125 -25.49 -9.69 22.36
N GLN A 126 -24.34 -9.05 22.30
CA GLN A 126 -24.04 -7.74 22.87
C GLN A 126 -24.01 -6.64 21.78
N GLN A 127 -24.25 -6.99 20.51
CA GLN A 127 -24.28 -6.05 19.38
C GLN A 127 -25.60 -5.26 19.33
N TRP A 128 -25.81 -4.42 20.34
CA TRP A 128 -26.97 -3.52 20.49
C TRP A 128 -27.27 -2.68 19.24
N GLY A 129 -26.25 -2.41 18.41
CA GLY A 129 -26.36 -1.59 17.21
C GLY A 129 -27.31 -2.17 16.15
N LEU A 130 -27.39 -3.50 16.01
CA LEU A 130 -28.21 -4.14 14.99
C LEU A 130 -29.71 -3.94 15.22
N SER A 131 -30.14 -4.08 16.48
CA SER A 131 -31.52 -3.76 16.88
C SER A 131 -31.81 -2.26 16.72
N LYS A 132 -30.86 -1.37 17.04
CA LYS A 132 -31.05 0.09 16.88
C LYS A 132 -31.22 0.55 15.44
N ILE A 133 -30.66 -0.18 14.47
CA ILE A 133 -30.84 0.12 13.05
C ILE A 133 -31.98 -0.69 12.41
N TYR A 134 -32.79 -1.40 13.20
CA TYR A 134 -33.91 -2.24 12.75
C TYR A 134 -33.48 -3.26 11.68
N ALA A 135 -32.31 -3.88 11.85
CA ALA A 135 -31.75 -4.81 10.87
C ALA A 135 -32.65 -6.04 10.64
N GLU A 136 -33.31 -6.55 11.69
CA GLU A 136 -34.20 -7.72 11.63
C GLU A 136 -35.42 -7.45 10.73
N ASP A 137 -36.09 -6.31 10.91
CA ASP A 137 -37.21 -5.89 10.05
C ASP A 137 -36.80 -5.72 8.57
N ALA A 138 -35.52 -5.40 8.32
CA ALA A 138 -34.98 -5.27 6.97
C ALA A 138 -34.69 -6.65 6.34
N TRP A 139 -34.20 -7.62 7.11
CA TRP A 139 -33.95 -8.97 6.63
C TRP A 139 -35.24 -9.70 6.24
N ASP A 140 -36.35 -9.48 6.95
CA ASP A 140 -37.67 -10.02 6.55
C ASP A 140 -38.13 -9.53 5.17
N LYS A 141 -37.57 -8.40 4.69
CA LYS A 141 -37.88 -7.84 3.36
C LYS A 141 -36.88 -8.27 2.29
N VAL A 142 -35.60 -8.36 2.64
CA VAL A 142 -34.51 -8.77 1.74
C VAL A 142 -33.45 -9.52 2.54
N THR A 143 -33.36 -10.84 2.32
CA THR A 143 -32.40 -11.70 3.04
C THR A 143 -31.12 -11.94 2.25
N VAL A 144 -31.19 -12.22 0.95
CA VAL A 144 -30.03 -12.51 0.09
C VAL A 144 -30.31 -12.07 -1.35
N SER A 145 -29.38 -11.33 -1.94
CA SER A 145 -29.39 -11.03 -3.38
C SER A 145 -27.98 -11.11 -3.94
N SER A 146 -27.74 -12.03 -4.88
CA SER A 146 -26.49 -12.13 -5.61
C SER A 146 -26.25 -10.95 -6.57
N ALA A 147 -27.26 -10.11 -6.77
CA ALA A 147 -27.13 -8.87 -7.54
C ALA A 147 -26.42 -7.74 -6.76
N ILE A 148 -26.35 -7.84 -5.42
CA ILE A 148 -25.75 -6.80 -4.59
C ILE A 148 -24.29 -7.16 -4.28
N ILE A 149 -23.38 -6.29 -4.71
CA ILE A 149 -21.94 -6.41 -4.45
C ILE A 149 -21.54 -5.35 -3.42
N VAL A 150 -20.99 -5.79 -2.29
CA VAL A 150 -20.42 -4.92 -1.26
C VAL A 150 -18.90 -4.97 -1.36
N ALA A 151 -18.26 -3.83 -1.64
CA ALA A 151 -16.81 -3.73 -1.67
C ALA A 151 -16.27 -3.30 -0.30
N VAL A 152 -15.47 -4.17 0.32
CA VAL A 152 -14.74 -3.88 1.57
C VAL A 152 -13.27 -3.62 1.23
N ILE A 153 -12.82 -2.37 1.40
CA ILE A 153 -11.43 -1.95 1.16
C ILE A 153 -10.69 -1.95 2.50
N ASP A 154 -10.23 -3.13 2.91
CA ASP A 154 -9.53 -3.35 4.17
C ASP A 154 -8.30 -4.27 3.95
N SER A 155 -7.72 -4.83 5.00
CA SER A 155 -6.60 -5.77 4.96
C SER A 155 -6.91 -7.12 4.30
N GLY A 156 -8.09 -7.27 3.71
CA GLY A 156 -8.62 -8.52 3.18
C GLY A 156 -9.50 -9.26 4.20
N VAL A 157 -10.04 -10.39 3.76
CA VAL A 157 -10.82 -11.31 4.58
C VAL A 157 -10.04 -12.61 4.75
N TRP A 158 -10.22 -13.27 5.89
CA TRP A 158 -9.71 -14.63 6.08
C TRP A 158 -10.67 -15.61 5.40
N LEU A 159 -10.13 -16.54 4.60
CA LEU A 159 -10.90 -17.55 3.85
C LEU A 159 -10.63 -18.95 4.39
#